data_AF-A0A933TVN9-F1
#
_entry.id   AF-A0A933TVN9-F1
#
_cell.length_a   1.000
_cell.length_b   1.000
_cell.length_c   1.000
_cell.angle_alpha   90.00
_cell.angle_beta   90.00
_cell.angle_gamma   90.00
#
_symmetry.space_group_name_H-M   'P 1'
#
loop_
_entity.id
_entity.type
_entity.pdbx_description
1 polymer ?
#
loop_
_entity_poly.entity_id
_entity_poly.type
_entity_poly.pdbx_seq_one_letter_code
_entity_poly.pdbx_strand_id
1 'polypeptide(L)'
;MKLDKSQALALLNDHIQNENLRRHCLSVGIVMKSLAQKLGRNPETWEILGIIHDSDWEETKDTPDQHTIVTLSAMQGIASDISL
;
A
#
# COMPACT_ATOMS: atom_id res chain seq x y z
N MET A 1 -11.10 -11.75 -5.20
CA MET A 1 -10.77 -11.60 -3.76
C MET A 1 -10.25 -10.18 -3.56
N LYS A 2 -10.83 -9.42 -2.63
CA LYS A 2 -10.43 -8.03 -2.35
C LYS A 2 -9.25 -8.04 -1.38
N LEU A 3 -8.24 -7.21 -1.62
CA LEU A 3 -7.07 -7.07 -0.73
C LEU A 3 -7.55 -6.65 0.67
N ASP A 4 -7.12 -7.36 1.70
CA ASP A 4 -7.36 -6.98 3.10
C ASP A 4 -6.11 -6.38 3.78
N LYS A 5 -6.28 -5.84 4.99
CA LYS A 5 -5.18 -5.22 5.73
C LYS A 5 -4.05 -6.21 6.06
N SER A 6 -4.36 -7.47 6.32
CA SER A 6 -3.33 -8.48 6.63
C SER A 6 -2.47 -8.75 5.40
N GLN A 7 -3.10 -8.89 4.23
CA GLN A 7 -2.40 -9.06 2.95
C GLN A 7 -1.57 -7.82 2.59
N ALA A 8 -2.09 -6.61 2.84
CA ALA A 8 -1.36 -5.37 2.65
C ALA A 8 -0.10 -5.29 3.53
N LEU A 9 -0.21 -5.72 4.80
CA LEU A 9 0.93 -5.78 5.71
C LEU A 9 1.95 -6.83 5.31
N ALA A 10 1.51 -7.99 4.82
CA ALA A 10 2.42 -9.01 4.29
C ALA A 10 3.21 -8.46 3.11
N LEU A 11 2.54 -7.88 2.11
CA LEU A 11 3.18 -7.27 0.94
C LEU A 11 4.19 -6.20 1.34
N LEU A 12 3.83 -5.29 2.24
CA LEU A 12 4.75 -4.26 2.74
C LEU A 12 6.00 -4.88 3.40
N ASN A 13 5.83 -5.92 4.22
CA ASN A 13 6.97 -6.56 4.90
C ASN A 13 7.85 -7.40 3.97
N ASP A 14 7.28 -7.97 2.91
CA ASP A 14 8.02 -8.76 1.93
C ASP A 14 8.93 -7.86 1.08
N HIS A 15 8.44 -6.67 0.69
CA HIS A 15 9.17 -5.76 -0.19
C HIS A 15 10.02 -4.69 0.51
N ILE A 16 9.67 -4.27 1.75
CA ILE A 16 10.39 -3.22 2.48
C ILE A 16 11.03 -3.78 3.75
N GLN A 17 12.35 -3.86 3.77
CA GLN A 17 13.11 -4.35 4.94
C GLN A 17 13.39 -3.23 5.94
N ASN A 18 13.55 -2.00 5.47
CA ASN A 18 13.80 -0.83 6.30
C ASN A 18 12.61 -0.51 7.21
N GLU A 19 12.82 -0.58 8.51
CA GLU A 19 11.78 -0.32 9.51
C GLU A 19 11.20 1.09 9.44
N ASN A 20 12.01 2.11 9.09
CA ASN A 20 11.52 3.48 9.03
C ASN A 20 10.57 3.68 7.85
N LEU A 21 10.83 3.02 6.72
CA LEU A 21 9.93 3.04 5.57
C LEU A 21 8.62 2.29 5.86
N ARG A 22 8.70 1.15 6.56
CA ARG A 22 7.48 0.46 7.03
C ARG A 22 6.66 1.35 7.98
N ARG A 23 7.30 2.00 8.95
CA ARG A 23 6.62 2.95 9.87
C ARG A 23 6.01 4.14 9.13
N HIS A 24 6.68 4.63 8.09
CA HIS A 24 6.14 5.68 7.22
C HIS A 24 4.85 5.22 6.55
N CYS A 25 4.86 4.07 5.85
CA CYS A 25 3.70 3.54 5.15
C CYS A 25 2.52 3.27 6.11
N LEU A 26 2.80 2.71 7.30
CA LEU A 26 1.79 2.51 8.34
C LEU A 26 1.18 3.83 8.82
N SER A 27 2.00 4.87 9.00
CA SER A 27 1.54 6.20 9.41
C SER A 27 0.65 6.83 8.35
N VAL A 28 1.04 6.71 7.07
CA VAL A 28 0.26 7.18 5.92
C VAL A 28 -1.09 6.45 5.85
N GLY A 29 -1.12 5.12 6.03
CA GLY A 29 -2.36 4.35 6.11
C GLY A 29 -3.34 4.87 7.16
N ILE A 30 -2.87 5.21 8.35
CA ILE A 30 -3.70 5.81 9.42
C ILE A 30 -4.23 7.18 9.00
N VAL A 31 -3.38 8.05 8.44
CA VAL A 31 -3.78 9.37 7.96
C VAL A 31 -4.84 9.27 6.86
N MET A 32 -4.63 8.37 5.90
CA MET A 32 -5.57 8.13 4.79
C MET A 32 -6.91 7.58 5.29
N LYS A 33 -6.91 6.69 6.28
CA LYS A 33 -8.13 6.21 6.93
C LYS A 33 -8.94 7.36 7.53
N SER A 34 -8.29 8.24 8.29
CA SER A 34 -8.94 9.41 8.89
C SER A 34 -9.43 10.40 7.84
N LEU A 35 -8.69 10.58 6.74
CA LEU A 35 -9.08 11.44 5.63
C LEU A 35 -10.31 10.89 4.89
N ALA A 36 -10.37 9.58 4.65
CA ALA A 36 -11.49 8.92 4.00
C ALA A 36 -12.81 9.15 4.74
N GLN A 37 -12.80 9.09 6.08
CA GLN A 37 -13.96 9.38 6.92
C GLN A 37 -14.47 10.82 6.69
N LYS A 38 -13.56 11.80 6.61
CA LYS A 38 -13.91 13.21 6.36
C LYS A 38 -14.47 13.44 4.95
N LEU A 39 -14.05 12.63 3.99
CA LEU A 39 -14.43 12.73 2.58
C LEU A 39 -15.63 11.83 2.20
N GLY A 40 -16.22 11.10 3.15
CA GLY A 40 -17.32 10.17 2.87
C GLY A 40 -16.90 9.01 1.95
N ARG A 41 -15.64 8.56 2.07
CA ARG A 41 -15.07 7.41 1.34
C ARG A 41 -14.91 6.20 2.25
N ASN A 42 -14.62 5.04 1.67
CA ASN A 42 -14.39 3.80 2.41
C ASN A 42 -13.05 3.86 3.18
N PRO A 43 -13.05 3.89 4.53
CA PRO A 43 -11.82 4.07 5.30
C PRO A 43 -10.85 2.88 5.23
N GLU A 44 -11.37 1.66 5.12
CA GLU A 44 -10.52 0.45 5.04
C GLU A 44 -9.75 0.39 3.73
N THR A 45 -10.40 0.75 2.63
CA THR A 45 -9.77 0.80 1.31
C THR A 45 -8.66 1.85 1.30
N TRP A 46 -8.89 3.02 1.90
CA TRP A 46 -7.88 4.07 2.00
C TRP A 46 -6.73 3.73 2.94
N GLU A 47 -7.01 3.03 4.06
CA GLU A 47 -5.97 2.53 4.95
C GLU A 47 -5.04 1.56 4.22
N ILE A 48 -5.62 0.62 3.47
CA ILE A 48 -4.88 -0.38 2.69
C ILE A 48 -4.02 0.28 1.62
N LEU A 49 -4.59 1.22 0.85
CA LEU A 49 -3.85 1.96 -0.17
C LEU A 49 -2.67 2.73 0.44
N GLY A 50 -2.87 3.38 1.59
CA GLY A 50 -1.78 4.08 2.27
C GLY A 50 -0.69 3.16 2.81
N ILE A 51 -1.03 1.95 3.25
CA ILE A 51 -0.06 0.95 3.70
C ILE A 51 0.84 0.49 2.55
N ILE A 52 0.31 0.37 1.33
CA ILE A 52 1.05 -0.24 0.21
C ILE A 52 1.59 0.77 -0.81
N HIS A 53 1.28 2.07 -0.69
CA HIS A 53 1.57 3.06 -1.73
C HIS A 53 3.04 3.07 -2.20
N ASP A 54 3.96 2.85 -1.27
CA ASP A 54 5.42 2.86 -1.48
C ASP A 54 6.07 1.49 -1.24
N SER A 55 5.30 0.40 -1.33
CA SER A 55 5.82 -0.94 -1.03
C SER A 55 6.97 -1.37 -1.96
N ASP A 56 7.13 -0.78 -3.15
CA ASP A 56 8.24 -1.09 -4.06
C ASP A 56 9.45 -0.16 -3.94
N TRP A 57 9.41 0.81 -3.03
CA TRP A 57 10.42 1.89 -2.98
C TRP A 57 11.87 1.38 -2.88
N GLU A 58 12.12 0.34 -2.09
CA GLU A 58 13.49 -0.20 -1.95
C GLU A 58 14.05 -0.78 -3.26
N GLU A 59 13.17 -1.31 -4.12
CA GLU A 59 13.50 -1.86 -5.42
C GLU A 59 13.60 -0.76 -6.50
N THR A 60 12.72 0.24 -6.43
CA THR A 60 12.54 1.21 -7.52
C THR A 60 13.21 2.56 -7.28
N LYS A 61 13.86 2.79 -6.13
CA LYS A 61 14.55 4.08 -5.83
C LYS A 61 15.55 4.53 -6.89
N ASP A 62 16.18 3.57 -7.59
CA ASP A 62 17.16 3.81 -8.65
C ASP A 62 16.55 3.73 -10.07
N THR A 63 15.27 3.33 -10.16
CA THR A 63 14.47 3.28 -11.40
C THR A 63 13.07 3.88 -11.16
N PRO A 64 12.95 5.20 -10.97
CA PRO A 64 11.69 5.83 -10.53
C PRO A 64 10.51 5.66 -11.50
N ASP A 65 10.80 5.38 -12.78
CA ASP A 65 9.81 5.06 -13.79
C ASP A 65 9.08 3.72 -13.53
N GLN A 66 9.67 2.85 -12.72
CA GLN A 66 9.07 1.57 -12.29
C GLN A 66 8.32 1.67 -10.95
N HIS A 67 8.48 2.78 -10.23
CA HIS A 67 7.79 3.00 -8.95
C HIS A 67 6.28 2.93 -9.14
N THR A 68 5.59 2.31 -8.18
CA THR A 68 4.16 1.93 -8.19
C THR A 68 3.77 0.81 -9.16
N ILE A 69 4.50 0.61 -10.26
CA ILE A 69 4.22 -0.46 -11.24
C ILE A 69 4.55 -1.83 -10.64
N VAL A 70 5.66 -1.92 -9.91
CA VAL A 70 6.08 -3.14 -9.22
C VAL A 70 5.07 -3.51 -8.12
N THR A 71 4.67 -2.54 -7.30
CA THR A 71 3.62 -2.73 -6.29
C THR A 71 2.31 -3.22 -6.92
N LEU A 72 1.86 -2.58 -8.00
CA LEU A 72 0.64 -2.97 -8.71
C LEU A 72 0.73 -4.40 -9.26
N SER A 73 1.89 -4.78 -9.81
CA SER A 73 2.14 -6.13 -10.32
C SER A 73 2.10 -7.17 -9.20
N ALA A 74 2.70 -6.88 -8.04
CA ALA A 74 2.65 -7.73 -6.86
C ALA A 74 1.20 -7.91 -6.35
N MET A 75 0.38 -6.87 -6.45
CA MET A 75 -1.04 -6.92 -6.08
C MET A 75 -1.88 -7.78 -7.01
N GLN A 76 -1.59 -7.80 -8.32
CA GLN A 76 -2.33 -8.63 -9.30
C GLN A 76 -2.18 -10.14 -9.03
N GLY A 77 -1.12 -10.56 -8.33
CA GLY A 77 -0.95 -11.93 -7.85
C GLY A 77 -1.79 -12.29 -6.61
N ILE A 78 -2.38 -11.29 -5.93
CA ILE A 78 -3.03 -11.42 -4.61
C ILE A 78 -4.51 -10.99 -4.65
N ALA A 79 -4.88 -10.03 -5.49
CA ALA A 79 -6.23 -9.47 -5.56
C ALA A 79 -6.69 -9.32 -7.02
N SER A 80 -7.92 -9.74 -7.30
CA SER A 80 -8.52 -9.73 -8.64
C SER A 80 -9.32 -8.46 -8.96
N ASP A 81 -9.57 -7.58 -7.98
CA ASP A 81 -10.31 -6.32 -8.19
C ASP A 81 -10.09 -5.36 -7.00
N ILE A 82 -9.58 -4.16 -7.28
CA ILE A 82 -9.70 -2.99 -6.39
C ILE A 82 -10.62 -2.02 -7.11
N SER A 83 -11.92 -2.15 -6.85
CA SER A 83 -12.89 -1.16 -7.30
C SER A 83 -12.72 0.10 -6.44
N LEU A 84 -12.10 1.13 -7.01
CA LEU A 84 -12.01 2.49 -6.47
C LEU A 84 -13.33 3.26 -6.62
#